data_AF-A0AB73REV1-F1
#
_entry.id   AF-A0AB73REV1-F1
#
_cell.length_a   1.000
_cell.length_b   1.000
_cell.length_c   1.000
_cell.angle_alpha   90.00
_cell.angle_beta   90.00
_cell.angle_gamma   90.00
#
_symmetry.space_group_name_H-M   'P 1'
#
loop_
_entity.id
_entity.type
_entity.pdbx_description
1 polymer ?
#
loop_
_entity_poly.entity_id
_entity_poly.type
_entity_poly.pdbx_seq_one_letter_code
_entity_poly.pdbx_strand_id
1 'polypeptide(L)'
;MDLKGLEDALNNSDFKEQVFKSLDGVYQISKVLNQLDLLKNFSDHDLEIVGKIQAMKNALSSYETSEQELKAKIGALVSSLEARKQELEAQLNIELKSAQESEIQKLNDAGSALKNNLITELTQAKTNLAQELEAQLNIELKSAQESEIQKLNDAGSALKNNLITELTQAKTNLAQELEQLKASAQSLKPQIQGVTKFLGVYVYGSQTLFKNESDVFMELFEFSSITLAASKKYIVEFSMPYELSTNGLYSESMGEILLGLKANNAVYPIFISFYQFKTANLKNNKIVDSYRTTCVFETPSEQADYKIAVFARKHMDLWVNVNYTANTQGFETSFLIKTIFRNSSTTKTMPAKYNNDWVFFKHSQALVYEILP
;
A
#
# COMPACT_ATOMS: atom_id res chain seq x y z
N MET A 1 33.29 103.26 -128.58
CA MET A 1 34.32 104.14 -128.01
C MET A 1 35.38 104.26 -129.08
N ASP A 2 35.54 105.47 -129.63
CA ASP A 2 36.38 105.79 -130.78
C ASP A 2 37.87 105.61 -130.42
N LEU A 3 38.47 104.51 -130.88
CA LEU A 3 39.85 104.14 -130.57
C LEU A 3 40.87 105.07 -131.22
N LYS A 4 40.44 105.87 -132.21
CA LYS A 4 41.31 106.81 -132.94
C LYS A 4 41.82 107.94 -132.04
N GLY A 5 40.98 108.44 -131.13
CA GLY A 5 41.39 109.43 -130.13
C GLY A 5 42.41 108.89 -129.12
N LEU A 6 42.40 107.59 -128.84
CA LEU A 6 43.35 106.92 -127.94
C LEU A 6 44.69 106.68 -128.66
N GLU A 7 44.65 106.34 -129.94
CA GLU A 7 45.83 106.20 -130.80
C GLU A 7 46.51 107.55 -131.07
N ASP A 8 45.74 108.62 -131.30
CA ASP A 8 46.25 109.99 -131.45
C ASP A 8 46.83 110.52 -130.13
N ALA A 9 46.20 110.22 -128.99
CA ALA A 9 46.77 110.52 -127.68
C ALA A 9 48.08 109.77 -127.45
N LEU A 10 48.16 108.48 -127.80
CA LEU A 10 49.38 107.65 -127.69
C LEU A 10 50.49 108.03 -128.68
N ASN A 11 50.16 108.62 -129.83
CA ASN A 11 51.11 109.10 -130.84
C ASN A 11 51.53 110.56 -130.63
N ASN A 12 50.93 111.26 -129.67
CA ASN A 12 51.45 112.53 -129.19
C ASN A 12 52.72 112.27 -128.37
N SER A 13 53.85 112.87 -128.79
CA SER A 13 55.14 112.76 -128.10
C SER A 13 55.04 113.12 -126.63
N ASP A 14 54.15 114.05 -126.29
CA ASP A 14 53.95 114.53 -124.92
C ASP A 14 53.30 113.45 -124.02
N PHE A 15 52.35 112.66 -124.54
CA PHE A 15 51.67 111.62 -123.76
C PHE A 15 52.56 110.40 -123.51
N LYS A 16 53.32 109.93 -124.51
CA LYS A 16 54.31 108.84 -124.31
C LYS A 16 55.34 109.21 -123.25
N GLU A 17 55.84 110.44 -123.29
CA GLU A 17 56.78 110.94 -122.29
C GLU A 17 56.11 111.06 -120.91
N GLN A 18 54.86 111.48 -120.85
CA GLN A 18 54.08 111.57 -119.61
C GLN A 18 53.82 110.18 -119.00
N VAL A 19 53.52 109.16 -119.82
CA VAL A 19 53.37 107.77 -119.36
C VAL A 19 54.70 107.21 -118.85
N PHE A 20 55.82 107.45 -119.55
CA PHE A 20 57.15 107.03 -119.09
C PHE A 20 57.54 107.71 -117.78
N LYS A 21 57.34 109.03 -117.66
CA LYS A 21 57.58 109.78 -116.41
C LYS A 21 56.67 109.32 -115.27
N SER A 22 55.43 108.93 -115.58
CA SER A 22 54.51 108.39 -114.58
C SER A 22 54.94 106.99 -114.11
N LEU A 23 55.37 106.12 -115.03
CA LEU A 23 55.89 104.79 -114.69
C LEU A 23 57.21 104.87 -113.94
N ASP A 24 58.12 105.77 -114.34
CA ASP A 24 59.34 106.03 -113.58
C ASP A 24 59.01 106.60 -112.20
N GLY A 25 58.04 107.52 -112.10
CA GLY A 25 57.51 108.00 -110.83
C GLY A 25 56.97 106.88 -109.94
N VAL A 26 56.16 105.96 -110.48
CA VAL A 26 55.66 104.78 -109.76
C VAL A 26 56.80 103.85 -109.35
N TYR A 27 57.81 103.66 -110.21
CA TYR A 27 58.99 102.87 -109.90
C TYR A 27 59.84 103.49 -108.79
N GLN A 28 60.05 104.80 -108.80
CA GLN A 28 60.74 105.51 -107.71
C GLN A 28 59.94 105.47 -106.41
N ILE A 29 58.61 105.65 -106.47
CA ILE A 29 57.72 105.49 -105.30
C ILE A 29 57.82 104.08 -104.75
N SER A 30 57.79 103.05 -105.61
CA SER A 30 57.98 101.65 -105.22
C SER A 30 59.33 101.43 -104.54
N LYS A 31 60.40 102.01 -105.06
CA LYS A 31 61.75 101.90 -104.48
C LYS A 31 61.84 102.57 -103.10
N VAL A 32 61.23 103.75 -102.94
CA VAL A 32 61.16 104.45 -101.65
C VAL A 32 60.29 103.67 -100.66
N LEU A 33 59.11 103.18 -101.07
CA LEU A 33 58.23 102.37 -100.22
C LEU A 33 58.96 101.12 -99.70
N ASN A 34 59.72 100.43 -100.55
CA ASN A 34 60.49 99.24 -100.18
C ASN A 34 61.70 99.55 -99.27
N GLN A 35 62.10 100.82 -99.17
CA GLN A 35 63.15 101.32 -98.27
C GLN A 35 62.61 101.93 -96.97
N LEU A 36 61.29 102.14 -96.85
CA LEU A 36 60.70 102.64 -95.60
C LEU A 36 60.85 101.57 -94.52
N ASP A 37 61.58 101.89 -93.45
CA ASP A 37 61.73 101.03 -92.27
C ASP A 37 60.39 100.64 -91.65
N LEU A 38 59.34 101.44 -91.87
CA LEU A 38 57.95 101.08 -91.55
C LEU A 38 57.56 99.70 -92.09
N LEU A 39 57.90 99.38 -93.35
CA LEU A 39 57.58 98.08 -93.97
C LEU A 39 58.48 96.93 -93.49
N LYS A 40 59.74 97.19 -93.11
CA LYS A 40 60.60 96.20 -92.43
C LYS A 40 60.14 95.87 -91.01
N ASN A 41 59.67 96.88 -90.28
CA ASN A 41 59.16 96.71 -88.92
C ASN A 41 57.91 95.81 -88.90
N PHE A 42 57.10 95.81 -89.97
CA PHE A 42 56.00 94.84 -90.12
C PHE A 42 56.52 93.40 -90.24
N SER A 43 57.58 93.15 -91.03
CA SER A 43 58.13 91.79 -91.15
C SER A 43 58.78 91.26 -89.86
N ASP A 44 59.43 92.12 -89.08
CA ASP A 44 60.04 91.72 -87.81
C ASP A 44 58.98 91.46 -86.72
N HIS A 45 57.94 92.31 -86.65
CA HIS A 45 56.79 92.06 -85.76
C HIS A 45 56.04 90.77 -86.14
N ASP A 46 55.86 90.49 -87.43
CA ASP A 46 55.23 89.26 -87.90
C ASP A 46 56.05 88.02 -87.49
N LEU A 47 57.38 88.08 -87.61
CA LEU A 47 58.28 87.02 -87.14
C LEU A 47 58.23 86.85 -85.60
N GLU A 48 58.14 87.94 -84.83
CA GLU A 48 57.97 87.89 -83.38
C GLU A 48 56.62 87.25 -82.99
N ILE A 49 55.53 87.59 -83.70
CA ILE A 49 54.20 87.00 -83.50
C ILE A 49 54.24 85.49 -83.80
N VAL A 50 54.86 85.07 -84.92
CA VAL A 50 55.04 83.65 -85.25
C VAL A 50 55.84 82.93 -84.17
N GLY A 51 56.90 83.56 -83.64
CA GLY A 51 57.69 83.03 -82.53
C GLY A 51 56.86 82.84 -81.25
N LYS A 52 56.07 83.84 -80.86
CA LYS A 52 55.16 83.76 -79.69
C LYS A 52 54.07 82.69 -79.89
N ILE A 53 53.50 82.58 -81.09
CA ILE A 53 52.53 81.53 -81.42
C ILE A 53 53.16 80.15 -81.30
N GLN A 54 54.39 79.96 -81.78
CA GLN A 54 55.08 78.67 -81.65
C GLN A 54 55.38 78.34 -80.18
N ALA A 55 55.79 79.31 -79.38
CA ALA A 55 55.97 79.12 -77.93
C ALA A 55 54.66 78.73 -77.23
N MET A 56 53.55 79.39 -77.57
CA MET A 56 52.22 79.02 -77.06
C MET A 56 51.80 77.61 -77.46
N LYS A 57 52.07 77.20 -78.72
CA LYS A 57 51.80 75.82 -79.18
C LYS A 57 52.60 74.79 -78.39
N ASN A 58 53.88 75.04 -78.16
CA ASN A 58 54.74 74.14 -77.39
C ASN A 58 54.26 74.04 -75.92
N ALA A 59 53.89 75.17 -75.30
CA ALA A 59 53.33 75.20 -73.96
C ALA A 59 51.99 74.44 -73.86
N LEU A 60 51.11 74.62 -74.85
CA LEU A 60 49.83 73.89 -74.92
C LEU A 60 50.05 72.37 -75.00
N SER A 61 50.96 71.91 -75.86
CA SER A 61 51.30 70.48 -75.95
C SER A 61 51.88 69.91 -74.65
N SER A 62 52.67 70.70 -73.93
CA SER A 62 53.15 70.32 -72.59
C SER A 62 52.01 70.23 -71.56
N TYR A 63 51.04 71.14 -71.62
CA TYR A 63 49.86 71.09 -70.75
C TYR A 63 48.94 69.91 -71.07
N GLU A 64 48.73 69.59 -72.35
CA GLU A 64 47.96 68.42 -72.77
C GLU A 64 48.60 67.11 -72.26
N THR A 65 49.93 66.99 -72.35
CA THR A 65 50.67 65.86 -71.76
C THR A 65 50.47 65.79 -70.25
N SER A 66 50.58 66.93 -69.55
CA SER A 66 50.40 66.99 -68.10
C SER A 66 48.97 66.62 -67.68
N GLU A 67 47.96 67.01 -68.46
CA GLU A 67 46.56 66.66 -68.24
C GLU A 67 46.34 65.14 -68.38
N GLN A 68 46.93 64.51 -69.40
CA GLN A 68 46.86 63.07 -69.60
C GLN A 68 47.53 62.31 -68.44
N GLU A 69 48.70 62.76 -67.99
CA GLU A 69 49.37 62.18 -66.83
C GLU A 69 48.54 62.32 -65.54
N LEU A 70 47.92 63.47 -65.32
CA LEU A 70 47.04 63.70 -64.17
C LEU A 70 45.80 62.79 -64.24
N LYS A 71 45.17 62.65 -65.40
CA LYS A 71 44.04 61.71 -65.61
C LYS A 71 44.46 60.27 -65.31
N ALA A 72 45.63 59.85 -65.76
CA ALA A 72 46.15 58.51 -65.48
C ALA A 72 46.41 58.31 -63.98
N LYS A 73 47.02 59.29 -63.30
CA LYS A 73 47.25 59.25 -61.83
C LYS A 73 45.95 59.22 -61.04
N ILE A 74 44.95 60.01 -61.43
CA ILE A 74 43.62 60.01 -60.82
C ILE A 74 42.95 58.64 -61.02
N GLY A 75 43.01 58.07 -62.22
CA GLY A 75 42.47 56.74 -62.50
C GLY A 75 43.14 55.65 -61.65
N ALA A 76 44.46 55.67 -61.53
CA ALA A 76 45.20 54.74 -60.67
C ALA A 76 44.83 54.90 -59.19
N LEU A 77 44.67 56.15 -58.72
CA LEU A 77 44.25 56.44 -57.35
C LEU A 77 42.83 55.92 -57.07
N VAL A 78 41.88 56.16 -57.98
CA VAL A 78 40.50 55.64 -57.86
C VAL A 78 40.50 54.12 -57.77
N SER A 79 41.24 53.43 -58.64
CA SER A 79 41.36 51.97 -58.60
C SER A 79 41.98 51.47 -57.29
N SER A 80 43.02 52.14 -56.79
CA SER A 80 43.65 51.79 -55.51
C SER A 80 42.72 52.00 -54.32
N LEU A 81 41.91 53.07 -54.34
CA LEU A 81 40.94 53.34 -53.28
C LEU A 81 39.81 52.32 -53.28
N GLU A 82 39.31 51.92 -54.45
CA GLU A 82 38.27 50.90 -54.55
C GLU A 82 38.78 49.53 -54.08
N ALA A 83 40.01 49.16 -54.45
CA ALA A 83 40.64 47.94 -53.95
C ALA A 83 40.79 47.96 -52.42
N ARG A 84 41.23 49.09 -51.85
CA ARG A 84 41.40 49.23 -50.39
C ARG A 84 40.06 49.19 -49.65
N LYS A 85 39.02 49.77 -50.23
CA LYS A 85 37.65 49.71 -49.70
C LYS A 85 37.16 48.27 -49.64
N GLN A 86 37.31 47.50 -50.72
CA GLN A 86 36.92 46.09 -50.75
C GLN A 86 37.68 45.24 -49.73
N GLU A 87 38.99 45.47 -49.56
CA GLU A 87 39.80 44.80 -48.55
C GLU A 87 39.31 45.09 -47.13
N LEU A 88 39.00 46.36 -46.83
CA LEU A 88 38.48 46.78 -45.52
C LEU A 88 37.08 46.20 -45.25
N GLU A 89 36.20 46.18 -46.24
CA GLU A 89 34.88 45.54 -46.12
C GLU A 89 35.01 44.04 -45.84
N ALA A 90 35.94 43.35 -46.51
CA ALA A 90 36.20 41.93 -46.26
C ALA A 90 36.76 41.68 -44.85
N GLN A 91 37.73 42.48 -44.40
CA GLN A 91 38.29 42.40 -43.05
C GLN A 91 37.23 42.65 -41.99
N LEU A 92 36.44 43.71 -42.13
CA LEU A 92 35.37 44.05 -41.20
C LEU A 92 34.33 42.94 -41.10
N ASN A 93 33.94 42.33 -42.23
CA ASN A 93 32.99 41.21 -42.24
C ASN A 93 33.53 39.99 -41.49
N ILE A 94 34.83 39.69 -41.62
CA ILE A 94 35.48 38.59 -40.90
C ILE A 94 35.52 38.89 -39.39
N GLU A 95 35.93 40.09 -39.00
CA GLU A 95 36.00 40.50 -37.60
C GLU A 95 34.62 40.48 -36.93
N LEU A 96 33.60 41.03 -37.59
CA LEU A 96 32.22 41.02 -37.08
C LEU A 96 31.70 39.60 -36.91
N LYS A 97 31.93 38.71 -37.88
CA LYS A 97 31.51 37.31 -37.78
C LYS A 97 32.23 36.59 -36.63
N SER A 98 33.53 36.77 -36.50
CA SER A 98 34.32 36.17 -35.43
C SER A 98 33.89 36.67 -34.04
N ALA A 99 33.62 37.97 -33.91
CA ALA A 99 33.11 38.57 -32.67
C ALA A 99 31.72 38.02 -32.31
N GLN A 100 30.81 37.91 -33.29
CA GLN A 100 29.49 37.32 -33.10
C GLN A 100 29.57 35.85 -32.64
N GLU A 101 30.39 35.03 -33.30
CA GLU A 101 30.59 33.63 -32.94
C GLU A 101 31.17 33.49 -31.52
N SER A 102 32.15 34.33 -31.16
CA SER A 102 32.73 34.35 -29.81
C SER A 102 31.71 34.73 -28.74
N GLU A 103 30.88 35.74 -28.99
CA GLU A 103 29.87 36.19 -28.03
C GLU A 103 28.74 35.18 -27.85
N ILE A 104 28.28 34.55 -28.95
CA ILE A 104 27.31 33.44 -28.88
C ILE A 104 27.87 32.29 -28.04
N GLN A 105 29.14 31.94 -28.22
CA GLN A 105 29.78 30.89 -27.44
C GLN A 105 29.83 31.24 -25.95
N LYS A 106 30.27 32.45 -25.58
CA LYS A 106 30.28 32.91 -24.18
C LYS A 106 28.89 32.89 -23.55
N LEU A 107 27.87 33.33 -24.29
CA LEU A 107 26.48 33.33 -23.80
C LEU A 107 25.96 31.89 -23.61
N ASN A 108 26.30 30.96 -24.50
CA ASN A 108 25.95 29.55 -24.37
C ASN A 108 26.63 28.90 -23.16
N ASP A 109 27.91 29.19 -22.95
CA ASP A 109 28.69 28.66 -21.81
C ASP A 109 28.15 29.22 -20.49
N ALA A 110 27.90 30.53 -20.41
CA ALA A 110 27.30 31.18 -19.24
C ALA A 110 25.88 30.66 -18.97
N GLY A 111 25.06 30.50 -20.01
CA GLY A 111 23.71 29.94 -19.89
C GLY A 111 23.72 28.50 -19.41
N SER A 112 24.66 27.68 -19.89
CA SER A 112 24.83 26.29 -19.45
C SER A 112 25.31 26.20 -18.01
N ALA A 113 26.26 27.04 -17.60
CA ALA A 113 26.74 27.11 -16.22
C ALA A 113 25.62 27.54 -15.26
N LEU A 114 24.85 28.59 -15.61
CA LEU A 114 23.71 29.05 -14.83
C LEU A 114 22.65 27.96 -14.68
N LYS A 115 22.31 27.27 -15.78
CA LYS A 115 21.34 26.17 -15.77
C LYS A 115 21.78 25.04 -14.83
N ASN A 116 23.06 24.64 -14.88
CA ASN A 116 23.59 23.57 -14.04
C ASN A 116 23.64 23.95 -12.56
N ASN A 117 24.02 25.20 -12.25
CA ASN A 117 23.98 25.72 -10.88
C ASN A 117 22.55 25.72 -10.33
N LEU A 118 21.58 26.22 -11.12
CA LEU A 118 20.17 26.25 -10.71
C LEU A 118 19.61 24.84 -10.46
N ILE A 119 19.93 23.87 -11.33
CA ILE A 119 19.54 22.47 -11.13
C ILE A 119 20.13 21.91 -9.83
N THR A 120 21.40 22.23 -9.55
CA THR A 120 22.10 21.78 -8.34
C THR A 120 21.47 22.37 -7.09
N GLU A 121 21.24 23.69 -7.06
CA GLU A 121 20.61 24.39 -5.94
C GLU A 121 19.18 23.91 -5.69
N LEU A 122 18.36 23.75 -6.75
CA LEU A 122 17.00 23.23 -6.63
C LEU A 122 16.98 21.78 -6.14
N THR A 123 17.92 20.95 -6.58
CA THR A 123 18.03 19.57 -6.12
C THR A 123 18.41 19.51 -4.63
N GLN A 124 19.35 20.37 -4.20
CA GLN A 124 19.73 20.47 -2.80
C GLN A 124 18.58 20.99 -1.93
N ALA A 125 17.90 22.06 -2.36
CA ALA A 125 16.76 22.62 -1.65
C ALA A 125 15.63 21.60 -1.49
N LYS A 126 15.31 20.86 -2.56
CA LYS A 126 14.32 19.77 -2.53
C LYS A 126 14.71 18.68 -1.54
N THR A 127 15.98 18.29 -1.52
CA THR A 127 16.50 17.24 -0.61
C THR A 127 16.42 17.70 0.85
N ASN A 128 16.84 18.93 1.13
CA ASN A 128 16.79 19.50 2.49
C ASN A 128 15.34 19.60 2.99
N LEU A 129 14.42 20.09 2.15
CA LEU A 129 13.00 20.21 2.50
C LEU A 129 12.37 18.84 2.82
N ALA A 130 12.72 17.81 2.05
CA ALA A 130 12.23 16.44 2.30
C ALA A 130 12.73 15.91 3.65
N GLN A 131 14.01 16.12 3.97
CA GLN A 131 14.61 15.72 5.25
C GLN A 131 13.98 16.47 6.44
N GLU A 132 13.74 17.77 6.30
CA GLU A 132 13.11 18.57 7.36
C GLU A 132 11.67 18.15 7.61
N LEU A 133 10.90 17.87 6.54
CA LEU A 133 9.53 17.38 6.67
C LEU A 133 9.46 16.00 7.34
N GLU A 134 10.38 15.09 6.99
CA GLU A 134 10.48 13.78 7.62
C GLU A 134 10.84 13.90 9.12
N ALA A 135 11.77 14.78 9.46
CA ALA A 135 12.14 15.05 10.85
C ALA A 135 10.97 15.62 11.66
N GLN A 136 10.23 16.59 11.11
CA GLN A 136 9.05 17.16 11.76
C GLN A 136 7.94 16.13 11.97
N LEU A 137 7.64 15.32 10.94
CA LEU A 137 6.64 14.27 11.03
C LEU A 137 6.99 13.23 12.10
N ASN A 138 8.27 12.86 12.20
CA ASN A 138 8.74 11.93 13.23
C ASN A 138 8.59 12.50 14.65
N ILE A 139 8.85 13.79 14.85
CA ILE A 139 8.64 14.46 16.14
C ILE A 139 7.15 14.48 16.50
N GLU A 140 6.29 14.84 15.56
CA GLU A 140 4.84 14.95 15.78
C GLU A 140 4.22 13.58 16.09
N LEU A 141 4.59 12.54 15.32
CA LEU A 141 4.14 11.17 15.57
C LEU A 141 4.58 10.67 16.95
N LYS A 142 5.83 10.93 17.34
CA LYS A 142 6.34 10.53 18.66
C LYS A 142 5.58 11.23 19.78
N SER A 143 5.35 12.55 19.66
CA SER A 143 4.60 13.31 20.65
C SER A 143 3.15 12.83 20.77
N ALA A 144 2.48 12.54 19.64
CA ALA A 144 1.14 11.99 19.63
C ALA A 144 1.07 10.60 20.27
N GLN A 145 2.04 9.73 20.00
CA GLN A 145 2.14 8.40 20.61
C GLN A 145 2.33 8.49 22.13
N GLU A 146 3.24 9.35 22.60
CA GLU A 146 3.47 9.57 24.03
C GLU A 146 2.21 10.09 24.73
N SER A 147 1.50 11.04 24.11
CA SER A 147 0.22 11.57 24.63
C SER A 147 -0.86 10.48 24.73
N GLU A 148 -0.98 9.63 23.71
CA GLU A 148 -2.00 8.57 23.68
C GLU A 148 -1.70 7.45 24.68
N ILE A 149 -0.42 7.06 24.82
CA ILE A 149 0.04 6.12 25.85
C ILE A 149 -0.32 6.65 27.24
N GLN A 150 -0.10 7.94 27.50
CA GLN A 150 -0.44 8.55 28.79
C GLN A 150 -1.94 8.48 29.06
N LYS A 151 -2.78 8.86 28.09
CA LYS A 151 -4.26 8.77 28.23
C LYS A 151 -4.74 7.35 28.50
N LEU A 152 -4.19 6.36 27.79
CA LEU A 152 -4.55 4.96 27.98
C LEU A 152 -4.12 4.46 29.36
N ASN A 153 -2.95 4.86 29.86
CA ASN A 153 -2.49 4.53 31.20
C ASN A 153 -3.38 5.16 32.29
N ASP A 154 -3.78 6.41 32.11
CA ASP A 154 -4.68 7.12 33.03
C ASP A 154 -6.06 6.46 33.05
N ALA A 155 -6.63 6.16 31.87
CA ALA A 155 -7.91 5.46 31.74
C ALA A 155 -7.85 4.04 32.33
N GLY A 156 -6.76 3.30 32.07
CA GLY A 156 -6.54 1.97 32.63
C GLY A 156 -6.42 1.98 34.15
N SER A 157 -5.74 2.98 34.72
CA SER A 157 -5.63 3.17 36.17
C SER A 157 -6.98 3.51 36.81
N ALA A 158 -7.76 4.39 36.18
CA ALA A 158 -9.11 4.74 36.62
C ALA A 158 -10.03 3.51 36.60
N LEU A 159 -10.03 2.74 35.50
CA LEU A 159 -10.84 1.52 35.38
C LEU A 159 -10.46 0.47 36.43
N LYS A 160 -9.15 0.26 36.65
CA LYS A 160 -8.64 -0.64 37.69
C LYS A 160 -9.13 -0.24 39.08
N ASN A 161 -9.07 1.05 39.41
CA ASN A 161 -9.53 1.55 40.69
C ASN A 161 -11.05 1.35 40.87
N ASN A 162 -11.84 1.67 39.84
CA ASN A 162 -13.28 1.45 39.86
C ASN A 162 -13.64 -0.04 40.07
N LEU A 163 -12.97 -0.95 39.34
CA LEU A 163 -13.16 -2.40 39.49
C LEU A 163 -12.79 -2.89 40.90
N ILE A 164 -11.70 -2.38 41.48
CA ILE A 164 -11.32 -2.70 42.86
C ILE A 164 -12.42 -2.24 43.82
N THR A 165 -12.92 -1.01 43.68
CA THR A 165 -14.00 -0.49 44.51
C THR A 165 -15.28 -1.33 44.39
N GLU A 166 -15.71 -1.67 43.18
CA GLU A 166 -16.89 -2.50 42.93
C GLU A 166 -16.73 -3.91 43.51
N LEU A 167 -15.58 -4.55 43.32
CA LEU A 167 -15.29 -5.88 43.89
C LEU A 167 -15.25 -5.86 45.42
N THR A 168 -14.66 -4.82 46.01
CA THR A 168 -14.65 -4.63 47.47
C THR A 168 -16.07 -4.47 48.00
N GLN A 169 -16.93 -3.70 47.32
CA GLN A 169 -18.33 -3.54 47.69
C GLN A 169 -19.11 -4.86 47.56
N ALA A 170 -18.98 -5.57 46.43
CA ALA A 170 -19.63 -6.84 46.20
C ALA A 170 -19.22 -7.90 47.24
N LYS A 171 -17.92 -7.97 47.57
CA LYS A 171 -17.41 -8.84 48.64
C LYS A 171 -18.01 -8.49 50.00
N THR A 172 -18.16 -7.21 50.30
CA THR A 172 -18.74 -6.73 51.57
C THR A 172 -20.22 -7.11 51.65
N ASN A 173 -20.99 -6.90 50.58
CA ASN A 173 -22.40 -7.29 50.50
C ASN A 173 -22.57 -8.81 50.65
N LEU A 174 -21.79 -9.62 49.93
CA LEU A 174 -21.83 -11.08 50.05
C LEU A 174 -21.49 -11.57 51.46
N ALA A 175 -20.52 -10.94 52.13
CA ALA A 175 -20.19 -11.26 53.51
C ALA A 175 -21.38 -10.97 54.45
N GLN A 176 -22.10 -9.86 54.24
CA GLN A 176 -23.30 -9.54 55.00
C GLN A 176 -24.43 -10.54 54.73
N GLU A 177 -24.70 -10.86 53.47
CA GLU A 177 -25.70 -11.88 53.08
C GLU A 177 -25.38 -13.25 53.68
N LEU A 178 -24.10 -13.64 53.71
CA LEU A 178 -23.67 -14.90 54.31
C LEU A 178 -23.93 -14.94 55.81
N GLU A 179 -23.68 -13.85 56.54
CA GLU A 179 -24.00 -13.78 57.97
C GLU A 179 -25.51 -13.82 58.22
N GLN A 180 -26.32 -13.16 57.38
CA GLN A 180 -27.78 -13.28 57.43
C GLN A 180 -28.26 -14.72 57.18
N LEU A 181 -27.66 -15.40 56.19
CA LEU A 181 -27.97 -16.79 55.87
C LEU A 181 -27.57 -17.74 57.01
N LYS A 182 -26.41 -17.53 57.63
CA LYS A 182 -25.98 -18.30 58.81
C LYS A 182 -26.94 -18.11 59.99
N ALA A 183 -27.35 -16.87 60.26
CA ALA A 183 -28.34 -16.58 61.31
C ALA A 183 -29.68 -17.28 61.02
N SER A 184 -30.12 -17.25 59.76
CA SER A 184 -31.33 -17.96 59.30
C SER A 184 -31.18 -19.48 59.34
N ALA A 185 -30.01 -20.02 59.02
CA ALA A 185 -29.71 -21.46 59.11
C ALA A 185 -29.61 -21.94 60.57
N GLN A 186 -29.13 -21.09 61.49
CA GLN A 186 -29.14 -21.36 62.93
C GLN A 186 -30.55 -21.33 63.51
N SER A 187 -31.44 -20.44 63.02
CA SER A 187 -32.86 -20.47 63.39
C SER A 187 -33.62 -21.64 62.74
N LEU A 188 -33.12 -22.18 61.62
CA LEU A 188 -33.60 -23.40 60.95
C LEU A 188 -32.95 -24.70 61.46
N LYS A 189 -32.27 -24.72 62.61
CA LYS A 189 -31.88 -25.99 63.26
C LYS A 189 -33.06 -26.60 64.02
N PRO A 190 -33.85 -27.48 63.37
CA PRO A 190 -34.16 -28.79 63.93
C PRO A 190 -33.51 -29.92 63.10
N GLN A 191 -32.73 -30.78 63.76
CA GLN A 191 -32.62 -32.23 63.51
C GLN A 191 -32.40 -32.76 62.06
N ILE A 192 -31.22 -32.57 61.44
CA ILE A 192 -30.80 -33.41 60.27
C ILE A 192 -29.47 -34.16 60.51
N GLN A 193 -28.85 -34.01 61.68
CA GLN A 193 -27.89 -35.03 62.14
C GLN A 193 -28.67 -36.18 62.76
N GLY A 194 -28.88 -37.26 61.99
CA GLY A 194 -29.52 -38.49 62.44
C GLY A 194 -30.60 -39.09 61.53
N VAL A 195 -30.97 -38.44 60.42
CA VAL A 195 -32.17 -38.80 59.62
C VAL A 195 -31.85 -39.66 58.39
N THR A 196 -30.58 -39.84 58.03
CA THR A 196 -30.20 -40.71 56.91
C THR A 196 -28.96 -41.54 57.20
N LYS A 197 -29.01 -42.83 56.91
CA LYS A 197 -27.88 -43.78 56.98
C LYS A 197 -27.45 -44.15 55.57
N PHE A 198 -26.20 -43.84 55.22
CA PHE A 198 -25.62 -44.29 53.96
C PHE A 198 -25.51 -45.83 53.95
N LEU A 199 -26.08 -46.47 52.92
CA LEU A 199 -26.07 -47.93 52.77
C LEU A 199 -24.95 -48.41 51.86
N GLY A 200 -24.63 -47.65 50.81
CA GLY A 200 -23.57 -48.03 49.89
C GLY A 200 -23.60 -47.28 48.58
N VAL A 201 -22.54 -47.50 47.81
CA VAL A 201 -22.43 -47.15 46.40
C VAL A 201 -22.39 -48.44 45.60
N TYR A 202 -23.09 -48.48 44.48
CA TYR A 202 -22.97 -49.53 43.47
C TYR A 202 -22.45 -48.91 42.17
N VAL A 203 -21.46 -49.55 41.56
CA VAL A 203 -20.87 -49.14 40.28
C VAL A 203 -20.91 -50.33 39.33
N TYR A 204 -21.70 -50.22 38.26
CA TYR A 204 -21.77 -51.24 37.21
C TYR A 204 -20.96 -50.78 35.99
N GLY A 205 -19.92 -51.56 35.67
CA GLY A 205 -18.93 -51.20 34.65
C GLY A 205 -19.06 -51.90 33.30
N SER A 206 -19.82 -52.99 33.21
CA SER A 206 -19.85 -53.81 31.99
C SER A 206 -20.64 -53.12 30.88
N GLN A 207 -20.03 -52.98 29.69
CA GLN A 207 -20.76 -52.60 28.49
C GLN A 207 -21.53 -53.81 27.97
N THR A 208 -22.83 -53.66 27.77
CA THR A 208 -23.69 -54.76 27.32
C THR A 208 -24.74 -54.21 26.37
N LEU A 209 -24.95 -54.92 25.26
CA LEU A 209 -26.03 -54.66 24.33
C LEU A 209 -27.27 -55.43 24.77
N PHE A 210 -28.34 -54.70 25.01
CA PHE A 210 -29.67 -55.24 25.25
C PHE A 210 -30.56 -54.94 24.06
N LYS A 211 -31.32 -55.95 23.63
CA LYS A 211 -32.33 -55.82 22.57
C LYS A 211 -33.68 -56.22 23.16
N ASN A 212 -34.65 -55.32 23.12
CA ASN A 212 -35.99 -55.59 23.63
C ASN A 212 -37.03 -54.69 22.96
N GLU A 213 -37.51 -55.09 21.80
CA GLU A 213 -38.53 -54.32 21.08
C GLU A 213 -39.96 -54.62 21.57
N SER A 214 -40.11 -55.48 22.59
CA SER A 214 -41.42 -55.83 23.14
C SER A 214 -41.96 -54.79 24.13
N ASP A 215 -43.27 -54.87 24.41
CA ASP A 215 -43.95 -54.12 25.49
C ASP A 215 -43.55 -54.57 26.90
N VAL A 216 -42.78 -55.66 27.04
CA VAL A 216 -42.44 -56.26 28.32
C VAL A 216 -41.12 -55.67 28.83
N PHE A 217 -41.11 -55.18 30.07
CA PHE A 217 -39.87 -54.77 30.73
C PHE A 217 -38.96 -55.98 30.97
N MET A 218 -37.72 -55.89 30.50
CA MET A 218 -36.66 -56.86 30.78
C MET A 218 -35.65 -56.24 31.75
N GLU A 219 -35.14 -57.06 32.66
CA GLU A 219 -34.05 -56.69 33.55
C GLU A 219 -32.76 -56.49 32.75
N LEU A 220 -32.11 -55.35 32.96
CA LEU A 220 -30.78 -55.08 32.42
C LEU A 220 -29.71 -55.58 33.39
N PHE A 221 -29.78 -55.15 34.65
CA PHE A 221 -28.90 -55.58 35.72
C PHE A 221 -29.45 -55.21 37.11
N GLU A 222 -28.90 -55.87 38.14
CA GLU A 222 -29.26 -55.74 39.56
C GLU A 222 -28.10 -55.13 40.37
N PHE A 223 -28.40 -54.32 41.39
CA PHE A 223 -27.41 -53.78 42.32
C PHE A 223 -27.05 -54.82 43.37
N SER A 224 -26.17 -55.76 43.01
CA SER A 224 -25.87 -56.94 43.83
C SER A 224 -25.27 -56.66 45.21
N SER A 225 -24.67 -55.49 45.41
CA SER A 225 -23.99 -55.12 46.67
C SER A 225 -24.86 -54.32 47.64
N ILE A 226 -26.14 -54.07 47.32
CA ILE A 226 -27.04 -53.26 48.15
C ILE A 226 -28.36 -54.01 48.35
N THR A 227 -28.62 -54.37 49.60
CA THR A 227 -29.85 -55.00 50.08
C THR A 227 -30.68 -53.98 50.87
N LEU A 228 -31.98 -53.94 50.62
CA LEU A 228 -32.94 -53.08 51.30
C LEU A 228 -33.88 -53.93 52.17
N ALA A 229 -34.20 -53.42 53.36
CA ALA A 229 -35.13 -54.05 54.29
C ALA A 229 -36.58 -53.63 54.00
N ALA A 230 -37.54 -54.44 54.44
CA ALA A 230 -38.97 -54.17 54.31
C ALA A 230 -39.43 -52.96 55.16
N SER A 231 -40.48 -52.25 54.71
CA SER A 231 -41.07 -51.08 55.39
C SER A 231 -40.07 -49.98 55.74
N LYS A 232 -39.10 -49.73 54.86
CA LYS A 232 -38.06 -48.72 55.04
C LYS A 232 -38.08 -47.73 53.91
N LYS A 233 -37.74 -46.49 54.24
CA LYS A 233 -37.70 -45.40 53.27
C LYS A 233 -36.28 -45.21 52.79
N TYR A 234 -36.12 -45.01 51.50
CA TYR A 234 -34.81 -44.90 50.86
C TYR A 234 -34.77 -43.72 49.91
N ILE A 235 -33.56 -43.18 49.76
CA ILE A 235 -33.18 -42.26 48.69
C ILE A 235 -32.19 -43.00 47.80
N VAL A 236 -32.45 -43.04 46.50
CA VAL A 236 -31.54 -43.56 45.49
C VAL A 236 -31.22 -42.47 44.49
N GLU A 237 -29.95 -42.14 44.37
CA GLU A 237 -29.43 -41.31 43.28
C GLU A 237 -28.79 -42.21 42.25
N PHE A 238 -29.37 -42.27 41.05
CA PHE A 238 -28.94 -43.15 39.99
C PHE A 238 -28.53 -42.38 38.74
N SER A 239 -27.48 -42.83 38.08
CA SER A 239 -27.05 -42.35 36.77
C SER A 239 -26.54 -43.51 35.94
N MET A 240 -27.10 -43.73 34.75
CA MET A 240 -26.66 -44.72 33.78
C MET A 240 -26.41 -44.08 32.41
N PRO A 241 -25.16 -44.08 31.92
CA PRO A 241 -24.83 -43.72 30.55
C PRO A 241 -25.34 -44.79 29.58
N TYR A 242 -25.91 -44.36 28.45
CA TYR A 242 -26.44 -45.28 27.44
C TYR A 242 -26.22 -44.75 26.01
N GLU A 243 -26.20 -45.67 25.05
CA GLU A 243 -26.37 -45.42 23.62
C GLU A 243 -27.56 -46.24 23.15
N LEU A 244 -28.50 -45.61 22.50
CA LEU A 244 -29.70 -46.24 21.99
C LEU A 244 -29.81 -46.01 20.49
N SER A 245 -29.92 -47.08 19.71
CA SER A 245 -30.31 -46.98 18.30
C SER A 245 -31.82 -47.05 18.17
N THR A 246 -32.38 -46.30 17.22
CA THR A 246 -33.83 -46.20 16.98
C THR A 246 -34.16 -45.99 15.51
N ASN A 247 -35.38 -46.30 15.05
CA ASN A 247 -35.79 -46.11 13.65
C ASN A 247 -36.15 -44.66 13.26
N GLY A 248 -35.89 -43.69 14.14
CA GLY A 248 -36.08 -42.26 13.87
C GLY A 248 -36.95 -41.54 14.90
N LEU A 249 -37.27 -40.27 14.61
CA LEU A 249 -37.79 -39.25 15.52
C LEU A 249 -39.14 -39.57 16.22
N TYR A 250 -39.88 -40.57 15.75
CA TYR A 250 -41.17 -40.97 16.32
C TYR A 250 -41.31 -42.49 16.40
N SER A 251 -40.17 -43.19 16.52
CA SER A 251 -40.17 -44.66 16.57
C SER A 251 -40.59 -45.19 17.93
N GLU A 252 -41.32 -46.30 17.92
CA GLU A 252 -41.59 -47.08 19.15
C GLU A 252 -40.31 -47.67 19.75
N SER A 253 -39.23 -47.77 18.96
CA SER A 253 -37.93 -48.30 19.38
C SER A 253 -37.09 -47.34 20.25
N MET A 254 -37.64 -46.18 20.66
CA MET A 254 -36.98 -45.28 21.59
C MET A 254 -37.09 -45.76 23.04
N GLY A 255 -37.98 -46.68 23.36
CA GLY A 255 -37.94 -47.39 24.63
C GLY A 255 -38.20 -46.58 25.89
N GLU A 256 -38.30 -47.33 26.97
CA GLU A 256 -38.57 -46.82 28.31
C GLU A 256 -37.68 -47.56 29.30
N ILE A 257 -37.30 -46.87 30.37
CA ILE A 257 -36.47 -47.40 31.44
C ILE A 257 -37.03 -46.99 32.80
N LEU A 258 -36.86 -47.86 33.79
CA LEU A 258 -37.19 -47.56 35.17
C LEU A 258 -36.30 -48.36 36.13
N LEU A 259 -36.22 -47.90 37.37
CA LEU A 259 -35.76 -48.65 38.52
C LEU A 259 -36.93 -49.43 39.13
N GLY A 260 -36.68 -50.66 39.53
CA GLY A 260 -37.63 -51.48 40.28
C GLY A 260 -36.96 -52.18 41.45
N LEU A 261 -37.74 -52.52 42.48
CA LEU A 261 -37.31 -53.41 43.53
C LEU A 261 -37.62 -54.84 43.14
N LYS A 262 -36.66 -55.75 43.29
CA LYS A 262 -36.80 -57.16 42.99
C LYS A 262 -36.67 -57.96 44.28
N ALA A 263 -37.64 -58.84 44.51
CA ALA A 263 -37.64 -59.81 45.61
C ALA A 263 -38.64 -60.93 45.30
N ASN A 264 -38.32 -62.17 45.67
CA ASN A 264 -39.26 -63.31 45.59
C ASN A 264 -39.95 -63.49 44.22
N ASN A 265 -39.21 -63.29 43.12
CA ASN A 265 -39.73 -63.33 41.75
C ASN A 265 -40.80 -62.26 41.41
N ALA A 266 -40.98 -61.27 42.29
CA ALA A 266 -41.79 -60.08 42.07
C ALA A 266 -40.92 -58.86 41.78
N VAL A 267 -41.49 -57.91 41.03
CA VAL A 267 -40.89 -56.61 40.71
C VAL A 267 -41.84 -55.50 41.16
N TYR A 268 -41.33 -54.54 41.93
CA TYR A 268 -42.05 -53.37 42.42
C TYR A 268 -41.48 -52.11 41.76
N PRO A 269 -42.13 -51.55 40.72
CA PRO A 269 -41.60 -50.38 40.01
C PRO A 269 -41.50 -49.15 40.91
N ILE A 270 -40.38 -48.44 40.84
CA ILE A 270 -40.21 -47.14 41.49
C ILE A 270 -40.69 -46.08 40.49
N PHE A 271 -41.97 -45.69 40.54
CA PHE A 271 -42.59 -44.89 39.48
C PHE A 271 -41.89 -43.56 39.19
N ILE A 272 -41.33 -42.89 40.20
CA ILE A 272 -40.60 -41.62 40.03
C ILE A 272 -39.30 -41.78 39.21
N SER A 273 -38.85 -43.02 39.00
CA SER A 273 -37.70 -43.33 38.15
C SER A 273 -38.08 -43.46 36.67
N PHE A 274 -39.35 -43.58 36.32
CA PHE A 274 -39.76 -43.86 34.94
C PHE A 274 -39.26 -42.78 33.96
N TYR A 275 -38.64 -43.24 32.87
CA TYR A 275 -38.05 -42.37 31.85
C TYR A 275 -38.28 -42.95 30.45
N GLN A 276 -38.74 -42.11 29.53
CA GLN A 276 -38.83 -42.44 28.10
C GLN A 276 -37.67 -41.78 27.37
N PHE A 277 -36.93 -42.52 26.53
CA PHE A 277 -35.80 -41.94 25.79
C PHE A 277 -36.22 -41.13 24.56
N LYS A 278 -37.41 -40.53 24.57
CA LYS A 278 -37.92 -39.72 23.46
C LYS A 278 -37.11 -38.45 23.31
N THR A 279 -36.50 -38.25 22.15
CA THR A 279 -35.68 -37.06 21.88
C THR A 279 -35.66 -36.73 20.39
N ALA A 280 -35.52 -35.44 20.11
CA ALA A 280 -35.29 -34.94 18.76
C ALA A 280 -33.82 -34.91 18.32
N ASN A 281 -32.91 -35.11 19.28
CA ASN A 281 -31.48 -34.98 19.07
C ASN A 281 -30.84 -36.29 18.61
N LEU A 282 -31.33 -36.85 17.49
CA LEU A 282 -30.80 -38.07 16.89
C LEU A 282 -29.60 -37.77 15.99
N LYS A 283 -28.50 -38.51 16.15
CA LYS A 283 -27.35 -38.51 15.22
C LYS A 283 -27.21 -39.90 14.60
N ASN A 284 -27.39 -40.01 13.28
CA ASN A 284 -27.43 -41.31 12.59
C ASN A 284 -28.38 -42.31 13.26
N ASN A 285 -29.60 -41.88 13.61
CA ASN A 285 -30.59 -42.73 14.28
C ASN A 285 -30.15 -43.27 15.65
N LYS A 286 -29.18 -42.60 16.30
CA LYS A 286 -28.70 -42.94 17.64
C LYS A 286 -28.86 -41.78 18.61
N ILE A 287 -29.07 -42.15 19.87
CA ILE A 287 -29.11 -41.27 21.04
C ILE A 287 -27.95 -41.70 21.93
N VAL A 288 -27.18 -40.76 22.43
CA VAL A 288 -26.18 -41.04 23.46
C VAL A 288 -26.35 -40.04 24.59
N ASP A 289 -26.73 -40.53 25.76
CA ASP A 289 -27.05 -39.67 26.90
C ASP A 289 -26.85 -40.42 28.23
N SER A 290 -27.33 -39.87 29.34
CA SER A 290 -27.37 -40.49 30.65
C SER A 290 -28.78 -40.45 31.24
N TYR A 291 -29.32 -41.61 31.57
CA TYR A 291 -30.53 -41.71 32.38
C TYR A 291 -30.17 -41.39 33.83
N ARG A 292 -30.70 -40.31 34.38
CA ARG A 292 -30.43 -39.85 35.74
C ARG A 292 -31.73 -39.66 36.51
N THR A 293 -31.79 -40.16 37.75
CA THR A 293 -32.95 -39.98 38.61
C THR A 293 -32.55 -39.95 40.08
N THR A 294 -33.30 -39.17 40.87
CA THR A 294 -33.26 -39.21 42.33
C THR A 294 -34.63 -39.67 42.81
N CYS A 295 -34.67 -40.84 43.43
CA CYS A 295 -35.91 -41.48 43.85
C CYS A 295 -36.00 -41.48 45.36
N VAL A 296 -37.14 -41.05 45.91
CA VAL A 296 -37.51 -41.31 47.30
C VAL A 296 -38.65 -42.31 47.29
N PHE A 297 -38.50 -43.43 47.98
CA PHE A 297 -39.52 -44.49 48.00
C PHE A 297 -39.51 -45.26 49.31
N GLU A 298 -40.57 -46.02 49.55
CA GLU A 298 -40.71 -46.94 50.66
C GLU A 298 -40.75 -48.37 50.13
N THR A 299 -39.99 -49.29 50.74
CA THR A 299 -40.06 -50.71 50.40
C THR A 299 -41.37 -51.32 50.88
N PRO A 300 -41.88 -52.36 50.20
CA PRO A 300 -43.09 -53.03 50.64
C PRO A 300 -42.95 -53.63 52.05
N SER A 301 -44.09 -53.94 52.67
CA SER A 301 -44.14 -54.48 54.03
C SER A 301 -43.78 -55.96 54.14
N GLU A 302 -43.76 -56.69 53.02
CA GLU A 302 -43.38 -58.09 52.99
C GLU A 302 -41.89 -58.24 53.34
N GLN A 303 -41.56 -59.17 54.25
CA GLN A 303 -40.18 -59.38 54.66
C GLN A 303 -39.41 -60.09 53.54
N ALA A 304 -38.59 -59.34 52.80
CA ALA A 304 -37.74 -59.87 51.75
C ALA A 304 -36.41 -59.11 51.64
N ASP A 305 -35.45 -59.70 50.92
CA ASP A 305 -34.20 -59.06 50.52
C ASP A 305 -34.43 -58.27 49.23
N TYR A 306 -34.90 -57.03 49.38
CA TYR A 306 -35.20 -56.18 48.24
C TYR A 306 -33.92 -55.64 47.62
N LYS A 307 -33.77 -55.84 46.31
CA LYS A 307 -32.67 -55.26 45.54
C LYS A 307 -33.19 -54.31 44.49
N ILE A 308 -32.43 -53.26 44.22
CA ILE A 308 -32.77 -52.36 43.12
C ILE A 308 -32.22 -52.98 41.83
N ALA A 309 -33.04 -53.00 40.80
CA ALA A 309 -32.66 -53.42 39.45
C ALA A 309 -33.17 -52.42 38.41
N VAL A 310 -32.48 -52.40 37.27
CA VAL A 310 -32.82 -51.55 36.13
C VAL A 310 -33.60 -52.38 35.13
N PHE A 311 -34.73 -51.86 34.67
CA PHE A 311 -35.59 -52.53 33.69
C PHE A 311 -35.82 -51.64 32.49
N ALA A 312 -35.79 -52.20 31.29
CA ALA A 312 -36.12 -51.45 30.08
C ALA A 312 -36.96 -52.27 29.08
N ARG A 313 -37.72 -51.56 28.24
CA ARG A 313 -38.54 -52.13 27.16
C ARG A 313 -38.50 -51.26 25.90
N LYS A 314 -39.10 -51.76 24.81
CA LYS A 314 -39.29 -51.05 23.54
C LYS A 314 -38.03 -50.38 22.96
N HIS A 315 -36.86 -50.98 23.11
CA HIS A 315 -35.62 -50.48 22.55
C HIS A 315 -35.05 -51.45 21.51
N MET A 316 -34.57 -50.92 20.38
CA MET A 316 -33.95 -51.73 19.32
C MET A 316 -32.57 -52.22 19.75
N ASP A 317 -31.61 -51.30 19.88
CA ASP A 317 -30.26 -51.60 20.37
C ASP A 317 -29.91 -50.64 21.51
N LEU A 318 -30.09 -51.07 22.77
CA LEU A 318 -29.69 -50.32 23.96
C LEU A 318 -28.36 -50.84 24.46
N TRP A 319 -27.31 -50.04 24.30
CA TRP A 319 -26.04 -50.26 24.95
C TRP A 319 -26.01 -49.52 26.28
N VAL A 320 -25.73 -50.23 27.36
CA VAL A 320 -25.40 -49.63 28.66
C VAL A 320 -23.89 -49.46 28.79
N ASN A 321 -23.44 -48.44 29.52
CA ASN A 321 -22.01 -48.20 29.81
C ASN A 321 -21.12 -48.07 28.57
N VAL A 322 -21.62 -47.40 27.53
CA VAL A 322 -20.96 -47.34 26.21
C VAL A 322 -19.59 -46.66 26.29
N ASN A 323 -18.61 -47.31 25.67
CA ASN A 323 -17.31 -46.74 25.37
C ASN A 323 -17.23 -46.25 23.92
N TYR A 324 -16.55 -45.14 23.67
CA TYR A 324 -16.29 -44.62 22.30
C TYR A 324 -14.94 -45.10 21.75
N THR A 325 -14.46 -46.26 22.18
CA THR A 325 -13.26 -46.90 21.63
C THR A 325 -13.62 -48.19 20.91
N ALA A 326 -12.80 -48.61 19.95
CA ALA A 326 -13.04 -49.84 19.17
C ALA A 326 -12.92 -51.13 20.01
N ASN A 327 -12.52 -51.03 21.28
CA ASN A 327 -12.37 -52.16 22.18
C ASN A 327 -13.66 -52.37 22.99
N THR A 328 -14.45 -53.38 22.62
CA THR A 328 -15.68 -53.78 23.32
C THR A 328 -15.43 -54.49 24.66
N GLN A 329 -14.21 -54.95 24.91
CA GLN A 329 -13.77 -55.50 26.21
C GLN A 329 -13.28 -54.40 27.15
N GLY A 330 -13.17 -53.16 26.68
CA GLY A 330 -12.60 -52.02 27.38
C GLY A 330 -11.21 -52.25 27.96
N PHE A 331 -10.78 -51.31 28.80
CA PHE A 331 -9.41 -51.28 29.33
C PHE A 331 -9.43 -51.60 30.82
N GLU A 332 -8.71 -52.65 31.20
CA GLU A 332 -8.49 -53.03 32.59
C GLU A 332 -7.66 -51.97 33.35
N THR A 333 -7.73 -51.98 34.68
CA THR A 333 -6.86 -51.17 35.56
C THR A 333 -5.37 -51.34 35.25
N SER A 334 -4.97 -52.50 34.72
CA SER A 334 -3.61 -52.79 34.26
C SER A 334 -3.08 -51.79 33.22
N PHE A 335 -3.96 -51.14 32.45
CA PHE A 335 -3.59 -50.13 31.47
C PHE A 335 -3.04 -48.84 32.12
N LEU A 336 -3.70 -48.34 33.16
CA LEU A 336 -3.23 -47.14 33.88
C LEU A 336 -1.99 -47.43 34.73
N ILE A 337 -1.93 -48.62 35.31
CA ILE A 337 -0.78 -49.03 36.15
C ILE A 337 0.51 -49.07 35.34
N LYS A 338 0.42 -49.38 34.04
CA LYS A 338 1.57 -49.42 33.11
C LYS A 338 1.84 -48.06 32.43
N THR A 339 1.04 -47.03 32.70
CA THR A 339 1.20 -45.71 32.09
C THR A 339 2.31 -44.91 32.79
N ILE A 340 3.17 -44.26 32.01
CA ILE A 340 4.25 -43.39 32.50
C ILE A 340 3.73 -41.96 32.60
N PHE A 341 3.64 -41.44 33.83
CA PHE A 341 3.29 -40.05 34.10
C PHE A 341 4.56 -39.19 34.15
N ARG A 342 4.55 -38.04 33.47
CA ARG A 342 5.71 -37.13 33.41
C ARG A 342 6.17 -36.76 34.82
N ASN A 343 7.48 -36.86 35.06
CA ASN A 343 8.12 -36.60 36.35
C ASN A 343 7.69 -37.55 37.50
N SER A 344 7.04 -38.67 37.19
CA SER A 344 6.80 -39.76 38.14
C SER A 344 7.51 -41.04 37.70
N SER A 345 8.25 -41.66 38.61
CA SER A 345 8.96 -42.92 38.36
C SER A 345 8.14 -44.17 38.71
N THR A 346 7.02 -44.03 39.41
CA THR A 346 6.16 -45.16 39.83
C THR A 346 4.68 -44.77 39.87
N THR A 347 3.82 -45.62 39.31
CA THR A 347 2.36 -45.49 39.38
C THR A 347 1.83 -46.46 40.44
N LYS A 348 1.09 -45.97 41.43
CA LYS A 348 0.49 -46.77 42.51
C LYS A 348 -1.03 -46.86 42.34
N THR A 349 -1.62 -47.99 42.72
CA THR A 349 -3.08 -48.18 42.70
C THR A 349 -3.74 -47.67 43.98
N MET A 350 -4.98 -47.18 43.84
CA MET A 350 -5.85 -46.92 44.99
C MET A 350 -6.54 -48.21 45.44
N PRO A 351 -7.01 -48.30 46.70
CA PRO A 351 -7.77 -49.46 47.19
C PRO A 351 -9.01 -49.75 46.32
N ALA A 352 -9.20 -51.01 45.93
CA ALA A 352 -10.25 -51.45 45.02
C ALA A 352 -11.69 -51.23 45.54
N LYS A 353 -11.86 -50.92 46.83
CA LYS A 353 -13.18 -50.79 47.49
C LYS A 353 -14.12 -49.78 46.82
N TYR A 354 -13.56 -48.76 46.16
CA TYR A 354 -14.32 -47.70 45.47
C TYR A 354 -13.90 -47.56 44.00
N ASN A 355 -13.13 -48.52 43.48
CA ASN A 355 -12.66 -48.51 42.11
C ASN A 355 -13.38 -49.61 41.32
N ASN A 356 -13.77 -49.29 40.09
CA ASN A 356 -14.20 -50.30 39.15
C ASN A 356 -12.97 -50.80 38.39
N ASP A 357 -12.87 -52.10 38.14
CA ASP A 357 -11.69 -52.70 37.47
C ASP A 357 -11.53 -52.29 35.99
N TRP A 358 -12.40 -51.40 35.50
CA TRP A 358 -12.52 -51.03 34.10
C TRP A 358 -12.39 -49.51 33.95
N VAL A 359 -11.24 -49.08 33.43
CA VAL A 359 -10.71 -47.71 33.46
C VAL A 359 -11.47 -46.73 32.58
N PHE A 360 -12.01 -47.18 31.44
CA PHE A 360 -12.54 -46.32 30.38
C PHE A 360 -14.06 -46.45 30.19
N PHE A 361 -14.77 -47.06 31.14
CA PHE A 361 -16.23 -47.12 31.07
C PHE A 361 -16.83 -45.91 31.74
N LYS A 362 -17.77 -45.25 31.05
CA LYS A 362 -18.82 -44.55 31.77
C LYS A 362 -19.59 -45.63 32.52
N HIS A 363 -19.67 -45.52 33.83
CA HIS A 363 -20.30 -46.53 34.67
C HIS A 363 -21.70 -46.08 35.07
N SER A 364 -22.56 -47.06 35.31
CA SER A 364 -23.81 -46.82 36.01
C SER A 364 -23.52 -46.75 37.49
N GLN A 365 -23.94 -45.68 38.15
CA GLN A 365 -23.73 -45.49 39.59
C GLN A 365 -25.05 -45.34 40.31
N ALA A 366 -25.13 -45.93 41.50
CA ALA A 366 -26.20 -45.72 42.45
C ALA A 366 -25.62 -45.36 43.82
N LEU A 367 -26.10 -44.27 44.42
CA LEU A 367 -25.88 -43.95 45.83
C LEU A 367 -27.19 -44.19 46.58
N VAL A 368 -27.12 -44.94 47.68
CA VAL A 368 -28.31 -45.35 48.41
C VAL A 368 -28.22 -44.95 49.87
N TYR A 369 -29.27 -44.29 50.34
CA TYR A 369 -29.43 -43.84 51.72
C TYR A 369 -30.73 -44.41 52.29
N GLU A 370 -30.68 -45.00 53.48
CA GLU A 370 -31.86 -45.29 54.30
C GLU A 370 -32.26 -44.02 55.05
N ILE A 371 -33.54 -43.64 54.99
CA ILE A 371 -34.10 -42.57 55.80
C ILE A 371 -34.42 -43.19 57.18
N LEU A 372 -33.70 -42.74 58.19
CA LEU A 372 -33.90 -43.13 59.58
C LEU A 372 -35.14 -42.39 60.15
N PRO A 373 -35.92 -43.06 61.03
CA PRO A 373 -37.13 -42.49 61.64
C PRO A 373 -36.90 -41.19 62.43
#